data_AF-A0A1W2CJ00-F1
#
_entry.id   AF-A0A1W2CJ00-F1
#
_cell.length_a   1.000
_cell.length_b   1.000
_cell.length_c   1.000
_cell.angle_alpha   90.00
_cell.angle_beta   90.00
_cell.angle_gamma   90.00
#
_symmetry.space_group_name_H-M   'P 1'
#
loop_
_entity.id
_entity.type
_entity.pdbx_description
1 polymer ?
#
loop_
_entity_poly.entity_id
_entity_poly.type
_entity_poly.pdbx_seq_one_letter_code
_entity_poly.pdbx_strand_id
1 'polypeptide(L)'
;MSCHRTITVNADGFCRLCWRQSVGERPHGTGLSILEANRHGQQLYFADLFRQRRSTPAPPATPRRRHREYPVLHRQLSLVDLTRDIARGQRRGFQDPPDPEFARLLDLAAHEHASAHGWSKTRLNDARKGIRILLSIQDTAGSVIRTTEVSQLEQISLAVQPVLDVLESAGLLDSDRKPALLAWFDRQTESLPGLMRDEVRVWFDVLRLGSTTPPRCRPRAEPTIRLRIRYALPALQAWAADGHTSLREITRDQVKTALPDQGSDRSLVGQALRSLFRLLKARRMIFTNPTTHIRTGRPETRTPMPLRVAALQQALNSNDAAQAVIAASATGGDVRRLCDLFGISVKAAERYAHALGHPKVTGTSHTNPAEVCR
;
A
#
# COMPACT_ATOMS: atom_id res chain seq x y z
N MET A 1 35.18 -64.95 18.10
CA MET A 1 36.01 -63.72 18.08
C MET A 1 35.26 -62.41 17.85
N SER A 2 33.93 -62.40 17.61
CA SER A 2 33.19 -61.13 17.42
C SER A 2 32.29 -60.77 18.62
N CYS A 3 31.33 -61.62 19.00
CA CYS A 3 30.42 -61.35 20.13
C CYS A 3 30.80 -62.03 21.46
N HIS A 4 31.88 -62.83 21.48
CA HIS A 4 32.37 -63.58 22.64
C HIS A 4 31.34 -64.47 23.36
N ARG A 5 30.24 -64.86 22.69
CA ARG A 5 29.23 -65.77 23.22
C ARG A 5 29.52 -67.23 22.84
N THR A 6 29.18 -68.16 23.73
CA THR A 6 29.25 -69.60 23.47
C THR A 6 28.02 -70.05 22.69
N ILE A 7 28.10 -70.04 21.36
CA ILE A 7 27.01 -70.38 20.43
C ILE A 7 27.56 -71.01 19.15
N THR A 8 26.70 -71.71 18.41
CA THR A 8 27.05 -72.30 17.10
C THR A 8 27.44 -71.23 16.09
N VAL A 9 28.55 -71.48 15.38
CA VAL A 9 29.12 -70.58 14.37
C VAL A 9 29.03 -71.20 12.96
N ASN A 10 29.10 -70.37 11.93
CA ASN A 10 29.22 -70.81 10.54
C ASN A 10 30.65 -71.29 10.22
N ALA A 11 30.89 -71.72 8.97
CA ALA A 11 32.19 -72.17 8.49
C ALA A 11 33.30 -71.10 8.65
N ASP A 12 32.95 -69.81 8.60
CA ASP A 12 33.86 -68.69 8.78
C ASP A 12 34.08 -68.29 10.25
N GLY A 13 33.53 -69.05 11.21
CA GLY A 13 33.73 -68.83 12.64
C GLY A 13 32.89 -67.70 13.27
N PHE A 14 31.84 -67.24 12.58
CA PHE A 14 30.92 -66.20 13.07
C PHE A 14 29.54 -66.76 13.37
N CYS A 15 28.92 -66.30 14.46
CA CYS A 15 27.54 -66.67 14.75
C CYS A 15 26.59 -65.96 13.77
N ARG A 16 25.37 -66.50 13.67
CA ARG A 16 24.31 -65.95 12.80
C ARG A 16 24.08 -64.45 13.01
N LEU A 17 24.13 -63.95 14.25
CA LEU A 17 23.90 -62.54 14.56
C LEU A 17 25.08 -61.66 14.14
N CYS A 18 26.32 -62.08 14.44
CA CYS A 18 27.54 -61.36 14.02
C CYS A 18 27.59 -61.20 12.50
N TRP A 19 27.30 -62.28 11.79
CA TRP A 19 27.24 -62.29 10.34
C TRP A 19 26.15 -61.34 9.82
N ARG A 20 24.94 -61.38 10.41
CA ARG A 20 23.82 -60.55 9.96
C ARG A 20 24.01 -59.07 10.19
N GLN A 21 24.61 -58.66 11.31
CA GLN A 21 24.99 -57.27 11.56
C GLN A 21 25.89 -56.76 10.42
N SER A 22 26.90 -57.55 10.04
CA SER A 22 27.81 -57.17 8.95
C SER A 22 27.14 -57.10 7.58
N VAL A 23 26.15 -57.95 7.29
CA VAL A 23 25.38 -57.87 6.04
C VAL A 23 24.48 -56.63 6.02
N GLY A 24 23.89 -56.24 7.15
CA GLY A 24 23.10 -55.02 7.26
C GLY A 24 23.93 -53.75 7.01
N GLU A 25 25.16 -53.71 7.54
CA GLU A 25 26.11 -52.61 7.35
C GLU A 25 26.81 -52.64 5.97
N ARG A 26 26.54 -53.67 5.14
CA ARG A 26 27.10 -53.82 3.78
C ARG A 26 25.98 -53.93 2.73
N PRO A 27 25.24 -52.84 2.43
CA PRO A 27 24.15 -52.87 1.46
C PRO A 27 24.55 -53.35 0.05
N HIS A 28 25.83 -53.26 -0.32
CA HIS A 28 26.35 -53.65 -1.64
C HIS A 28 27.58 -54.57 -1.59
N GLY A 29 27.82 -55.27 -0.48
CA GLY A 29 28.93 -56.23 -0.33
C GLY A 29 30.30 -55.62 -0.02
N THR A 30 30.47 -54.30 -0.23
CA THR A 30 31.62 -53.51 0.21
C THR A 30 31.32 -52.79 1.53
N GLY A 31 32.28 -52.76 2.46
CA GLY A 31 32.13 -52.09 3.76
C GLY A 31 32.93 -52.75 4.89
N LEU A 32 32.57 -52.39 6.12
CA LEU A 32 33.24 -52.76 7.38
C LEU A 32 33.47 -54.26 7.53
N SER A 33 34.62 -54.68 8.07
CA SER A 33 34.86 -56.09 8.44
C SER A 33 33.84 -56.58 9.47
N ILE A 34 33.64 -57.90 9.59
CA ILE A 34 32.66 -58.46 10.53
C ILE A 34 33.00 -58.09 11.97
N LEU A 35 34.29 -57.97 12.30
CA LEU A 35 34.74 -57.54 13.63
C LEU A 35 34.42 -56.06 13.87
N GLU A 36 34.64 -55.19 12.88
CA GLU A 36 34.32 -53.77 12.98
C GLU A 36 32.81 -53.51 13.09
N ALA A 37 32.00 -54.20 12.28
CA ALA A 37 30.55 -54.08 12.30
C ALA A 37 29.92 -54.48 13.65
N ASN A 38 30.63 -55.26 14.46
CA ASN A 38 30.15 -55.75 15.76
C ASN A 38 30.86 -55.11 16.96
N ARG A 39 31.79 -54.17 16.73
CA ARG A 39 32.63 -53.55 17.79
C ARG A 39 31.80 -52.90 18.90
N HIS A 40 30.68 -52.29 18.53
CA HIS A 40 29.82 -51.51 19.45
C HIS A 40 28.54 -52.25 19.85
N GLY A 41 28.49 -53.56 19.63
CA GLY A 41 27.31 -54.39 19.89
C GLY A 41 26.54 -54.72 18.62
N GLN A 42 25.42 -55.41 18.82
CA GLN A 42 24.57 -55.96 17.76
C GLN A 42 23.17 -55.39 17.88
N GLN A 43 22.57 -55.05 16.75
CA GLN A 43 21.15 -54.74 16.74
C GLN A 43 20.33 -56.02 17.01
N LEU A 44 19.27 -55.88 17.79
CA LEU A 44 18.31 -56.95 18.04
C LEU A 44 17.48 -57.19 16.78
N TYR A 45 17.54 -58.41 16.27
CA TYR A 45 16.83 -58.83 15.06
C TYR A 45 15.76 -59.85 15.43
N PHE A 46 14.48 -59.51 15.25
CA PHE A 46 13.39 -60.46 15.42
C PHE A 46 13.29 -61.41 14.22
N ALA A 47 12.85 -62.65 14.46
CA ALA A 47 12.66 -63.64 13.40
C ALA A 47 11.69 -63.12 12.31
N ASP A 48 11.93 -63.50 11.05
CA ASP A 48 11.15 -63.16 9.85
C ASP A 48 11.12 -61.70 9.33
N LEU A 49 11.78 -60.75 9.99
CA LEU A 49 11.91 -59.38 9.47
C LEU A 49 12.78 -59.25 8.19
N PHE A 50 13.52 -60.30 7.81
CA PHE A 50 14.49 -60.27 6.69
C PHE A 50 14.11 -61.15 5.51
N ARG A 51 13.03 -61.95 5.61
CA ARG A 51 12.58 -62.84 4.52
C ARG A 51 11.76 -62.12 3.47
N GLN A 52 11.27 -60.91 3.75
CA GLN A 52 10.65 -60.08 2.74
C GLN A 52 11.74 -59.36 1.95
N ARG A 53 12.13 -59.97 0.82
CA ARG A 53 12.70 -59.22 -0.31
C ARG A 53 11.66 -58.14 -0.64
N ARG A 54 11.83 -56.93 -0.08
CA ARG A 54 11.03 -55.78 -0.50
C ARG A 54 11.28 -55.68 -2.00
N SER A 55 10.27 -56.02 -2.79
CA SER A 55 10.24 -55.61 -4.19
C SER A 55 10.56 -54.12 -4.16
N THR A 56 11.59 -53.69 -4.87
CA THR A 56 11.80 -52.26 -5.09
C THR A 56 10.46 -51.72 -5.54
N PRO A 57 9.82 -50.81 -4.77
CA PRO A 57 8.59 -50.21 -5.24
C PRO A 57 8.93 -49.60 -6.59
N ALA A 58 8.16 -49.94 -7.63
CA ALA A 58 8.19 -49.14 -8.84
C ALA A 58 8.08 -47.67 -8.40
N PRO A 59 8.91 -46.75 -8.93
CA PRO A 59 8.79 -45.35 -8.56
C PRO A 59 7.31 -44.98 -8.70
N PRO A 60 6.67 -44.40 -7.66
CA PRO A 60 5.26 -44.08 -7.73
C PRO A 60 5.03 -43.33 -9.03
N ALA A 61 4.04 -43.76 -9.82
CA ALA A 61 3.62 -43.03 -11.01
C ALA A 61 3.53 -41.56 -10.60
N THR A 62 4.28 -40.69 -11.29
CA THR A 62 4.33 -39.27 -10.99
C THR A 62 2.88 -38.82 -10.82
N PRO A 63 2.47 -38.34 -9.63
CA PRO A 63 1.08 -37.99 -9.43
C PRO A 63 0.71 -37.01 -10.53
N ARG A 64 -0.33 -37.33 -11.32
CA ARG A 64 -0.87 -36.42 -12.34
C ARG A 64 -0.97 -35.06 -11.65
N ARG A 65 -0.18 -34.09 -12.10
CA ARG A 65 -0.13 -32.75 -11.50
C ARG A 65 -1.57 -32.26 -11.45
N ARG A 66 -2.15 -32.20 -10.26
CA ARG A 66 -3.39 -31.46 -10.07
C ARG A 66 -3.05 -30.03 -10.46
N HIS A 67 -3.75 -29.48 -11.45
CA HIS A 67 -3.65 -28.05 -11.71
C HIS A 67 -3.92 -27.34 -10.39
N ARG A 68 -2.92 -26.62 -9.88
CA ARG A 68 -3.10 -25.81 -8.69
C ARG A 68 -4.02 -24.65 -9.07
N GLU A 69 -5.09 -24.48 -8.31
CA GLU A 69 -5.92 -23.29 -8.41
C GLU A 69 -5.20 -22.13 -7.72
N TYR A 70 -5.15 -20.98 -8.41
CA TYR A 70 -4.56 -19.75 -7.92
C TYR A 70 -5.64 -18.66 -7.82
N PRO A 71 -5.53 -17.72 -6.86
CA PRO A 71 -4.57 -17.74 -5.75
C PRO A 71 -4.86 -18.87 -4.76
N VAL A 72 -3.82 -19.39 -4.10
CA VAL A 72 -4.02 -20.31 -2.97
C VAL A 72 -4.68 -19.55 -1.82
N LEU A 73 -5.68 -20.17 -1.19
CA LEU A 73 -6.50 -19.53 -0.15
C LEU A 73 -5.87 -19.51 1.26
N HIS A 74 -4.66 -20.06 1.40
CA HIS A 74 -3.92 -20.07 2.66
C HIS A 74 -2.70 -19.17 2.55
N ARG A 75 -2.21 -18.71 3.70
CA ARG A 75 -0.97 -17.94 3.80
C ARG A 75 -0.17 -18.44 5.00
N GLN A 76 1.10 -18.73 4.77
CA GLN A 76 2.05 -18.98 5.83
C GLN A 76 2.22 -17.70 6.65
N LEU A 77 1.93 -17.78 7.94
CA LEU A 77 2.20 -16.67 8.86
C LEU A 77 3.69 -16.60 9.16
N SER A 78 4.25 -15.39 9.11
CA SER A 78 5.62 -15.13 9.52
C SER A 78 5.69 -15.00 11.03
N LEU A 79 6.64 -15.69 11.67
CA LEU A 79 6.90 -15.58 13.12
C LEU A 79 7.38 -14.17 13.49
N VAL A 80 8.11 -13.51 12.58
CA VAL A 80 8.58 -12.13 12.71
C VAL A 80 8.39 -11.46 11.35
N ASP A 81 7.77 -10.27 11.34
CA ASP A 81 7.66 -9.46 10.14
C ASP A 81 8.95 -8.65 9.94
N LEU A 82 9.82 -9.13 9.05
CA LEU A 82 11.08 -8.49 8.68
C LEU A 82 10.99 -7.98 7.25
N THR A 83 11.28 -6.70 7.06
CA THR A 83 11.42 -6.13 5.72
C THR A 83 12.54 -6.83 4.96
N ARG A 84 12.24 -7.34 3.76
CA ARG A 84 13.23 -8.03 2.93
C ARG A 84 14.18 -7.01 2.30
N ASP A 85 15.47 -7.33 2.36
CA ASP A 85 16.53 -6.57 1.70
C ASP A 85 16.69 -7.05 0.25
N ILE A 86 15.90 -6.45 -0.65
CA ILE A 86 15.91 -6.79 -2.08
C ILE A 86 17.21 -6.33 -2.73
N ALA A 87 17.81 -5.24 -2.25
CA ALA A 87 19.10 -4.73 -2.75
C ALA A 87 20.23 -5.75 -2.53
N ARG A 88 20.25 -6.45 -1.39
CA ARG A 88 21.21 -7.55 -1.15
C ARG A 88 20.93 -8.75 -2.06
N GLY A 89 19.66 -9.05 -2.35
CA GLY A 89 19.27 -10.05 -3.33
C GLY A 89 19.79 -9.74 -4.74
N GLN A 90 19.70 -8.48 -5.19
CA GLN A 90 20.23 -8.06 -6.49
C GLN A 90 21.72 -8.33 -6.64
N ARG A 91 22.51 -8.14 -5.58
CA ARG A 91 23.96 -8.41 -5.59
C ARG A 91 24.31 -9.90 -5.58
N ARG A 92 23.48 -10.75 -4.98
CA ARG A 92 23.74 -12.20 -4.81
C ARG A 92 23.01 -13.09 -5.82
N GLY A 93 22.07 -12.52 -6.57
CA GLY A 93 21.14 -13.27 -7.39
C GLY A 93 19.90 -13.70 -6.61
N PHE A 94 18.77 -13.79 -7.32
CA PHE A 94 17.53 -14.36 -6.81
C PHE A 94 17.42 -15.81 -7.25
N GLN A 95 16.83 -16.65 -6.40
CA GLN A 95 16.52 -18.03 -6.77
C GLN A 95 15.39 -18.06 -7.81
N ASP A 96 15.25 -19.18 -8.50
CA ASP A 96 14.08 -19.37 -9.35
C ASP A 96 12.80 -19.48 -8.51
N PRO A 97 11.65 -18.98 -9.01
CA PRO A 97 10.39 -19.12 -8.30
C PRO A 97 10.11 -20.59 -7.93
N PRO A 98 9.73 -20.87 -6.66
CA PRO A 98 9.48 -22.23 -6.20
C PRO A 98 8.29 -22.90 -6.90
N ASP A 99 7.38 -22.11 -7.47
CA ASP A 99 6.27 -22.60 -8.31
C ASP A 99 6.43 -22.11 -9.77
N PRO A 100 6.99 -22.96 -10.66
CA PRO A 100 7.15 -22.61 -12.07
C PRO A 100 5.84 -22.43 -12.83
N GLU A 101 4.76 -23.10 -12.41
CA GLU A 101 3.45 -23.00 -13.08
C GLU A 101 2.81 -21.64 -12.79
N PHE A 102 2.86 -21.21 -11.53
CA PHE A 102 2.42 -19.88 -11.13
C PHE A 102 3.23 -18.77 -11.81
N ALA A 103 4.56 -18.93 -11.88
CA ALA A 103 5.42 -17.99 -12.57
C ALA A 103 5.09 -17.87 -14.06
N ARG A 104 4.79 -18.99 -14.74
CA ARG A 104 4.38 -18.99 -16.15
C ARG A 104 3.02 -18.32 -16.35
N LEU A 105 2.08 -18.53 -15.44
CA LEU A 105 0.76 -17.88 -15.48
C LEU A 105 0.89 -16.35 -15.43
N LEU A 106 1.68 -15.84 -14.47
CA LEU A 106 1.91 -14.40 -14.35
C LEU A 106 2.75 -13.82 -15.49
N ASP A 107 3.68 -14.61 -16.06
CA ASP A 107 4.40 -14.21 -17.27
C ASP A 107 3.45 -14.04 -18.46
N LEU A 108 2.50 -14.96 -18.64
CA LEU A 108 1.47 -14.85 -19.69
C LEU A 108 0.57 -13.63 -19.45
N ALA A 109 0.08 -13.44 -18.22
CA ALA A 109 -0.74 -12.29 -17.86
C ALA A 109 -0.01 -10.96 -18.11
N ALA A 110 1.30 -10.88 -17.87
CA ALA A 110 2.11 -9.71 -18.18
C ALA A 110 2.16 -9.42 -19.69
N HIS A 111 2.28 -10.46 -20.53
CA HIS A 111 2.28 -10.30 -21.99
C HIS A 111 0.91 -9.85 -22.51
N GLU A 112 -0.17 -10.48 -22.04
CA GLU A 112 -1.54 -10.10 -22.41
C GLU A 112 -1.84 -8.65 -22.03
N HIS A 113 -1.51 -8.28 -20.79
CA HIS A 113 -1.71 -6.92 -20.29
C HIS A 113 -0.87 -5.90 -21.08
N ALA A 114 0.40 -6.20 -21.35
CA ALA A 114 1.29 -5.33 -22.13
C ALA A 114 0.80 -5.15 -23.58
N SER A 115 0.30 -6.21 -24.21
CA SER A 115 -0.27 -6.15 -25.56
C SER A 115 -1.55 -5.31 -25.59
N ALA A 116 -2.43 -5.47 -24.61
CA ALA A 116 -3.67 -4.70 -24.50
C ALA A 116 -3.44 -3.20 -24.26
N HIS A 117 -2.35 -2.83 -23.58
CA HIS A 117 -2.04 -1.45 -23.20
C HIS A 117 -0.88 -0.82 -23.99
N GLY A 118 -0.41 -1.48 -25.06
CA GLY A 118 0.60 -0.94 -25.96
C GLY A 118 1.96 -0.68 -25.30
N TRP A 119 2.38 -1.50 -24.34
CA TRP A 119 3.63 -1.29 -23.62
C TRP A 119 4.86 -1.52 -24.50
N SER A 120 5.92 -0.73 -24.24
CA SER A 120 7.23 -0.98 -24.86
C SER A 120 7.85 -2.28 -24.33
N LYS A 121 8.76 -2.86 -25.13
CA LYS A 121 9.52 -4.07 -24.74
C LYS A 121 10.27 -3.88 -23.41
N THR A 122 10.83 -2.69 -23.18
CA THR A 122 11.54 -2.37 -21.94
C THR A 122 10.61 -2.41 -20.74
N ARG A 123 9.43 -1.77 -20.83
CA ARG A 123 8.44 -1.75 -19.74
C ARG A 123 7.93 -3.16 -19.40
N LEU A 124 7.67 -3.98 -20.42
CA LEU A 124 7.30 -5.39 -20.23
C LEU A 124 8.42 -6.18 -19.53
N ASN A 125 9.67 -6.05 -19.99
CA ASN A 125 10.80 -6.75 -19.39
C ASN A 125 11.03 -6.34 -17.92
N ASP A 126 10.88 -5.06 -17.59
CA ASP A 126 11.00 -4.56 -16.21
C ASP A 126 9.88 -5.11 -15.32
N ALA A 127 8.63 -5.12 -15.82
CA ALA A 127 7.49 -5.71 -15.12
C ALA A 127 7.70 -7.21 -14.86
N ARG A 128 8.09 -7.97 -15.89
CA ARG A 128 8.38 -9.41 -15.79
C ARG A 128 9.50 -9.71 -14.79
N LYS A 129 10.57 -8.91 -14.82
CA LYS A 129 11.69 -9.02 -13.88
C LYS A 129 11.22 -8.76 -12.44
N GLY A 130 10.44 -7.71 -12.21
CA GLY A 130 9.87 -7.39 -10.90
C GLY A 130 8.97 -8.51 -10.37
N ILE A 131 8.06 -9.01 -11.21
CA ILE A 131 7.18 -10.15 -10.88
C ILE A 131 8.02 -11.38 -10.50
N ARG A 132 9.01 -11.75 -11.32
CA ARG A 132 9.85 -12.93 -11.06
C ARG A 132 10.61 -12.81 -9.72
N ILE A 133 11.10 -11.63 -9.38
CA ILE A 133 11.73 -11.35 -8.08
C ILE A 133 10.74 -11.56 -6.95
N LEU A 134 9.53 -10.98 -7.03
CA LEU A 134 8.50 -11.14 -6.01
C LEU A 134 8.10 -12.60 -5.79
N LEU A 135 8.00 -13.38 -6.87
CA LEU A 135 7.69 -14.82 -6.79
C LEU A 135 8.84 -15.63 -6.18
N SER A 136 10.09 -15.25 -6.44
CA SER A 136 11.26 -15.94 -5.86
C SER A 136 11.36 -15.79 -4.35
N ILE A 137 10.84 -14.69 -3.81
CA ILE A 137 10.92 -14.38 -2.39
C ILE A 137 9.61 -14.75 -1.65
N GLN A 138 8.54 -15.11 -2.34
CA GLN A 138 7.24 -15.34 -1.71
C GLN A 138 7.27 -16.42 -0.61
N ASP A 139 6.75 -16.11 0.59
CA ASP A 139 6.67 -17.09 1.69
C ASP A 139 5.70 -18.24 1.39
N THR A 140 4.61 -17.94 0.68
CA THR A 140 3.59 -18.90 0.26
C THR A 140 3.44 -18.84 -1.24
N ALA A 141 4.10 -19.75 -1.94
CA ALA A 141 4.03 -19.81 -3.39
C ALA A 141 2.57 -19.92 -3.87
N GLY A 142 2.18 -19.04 -4.79
CA GLY A 142 0.81 -19.02 -5.34
C GLY A 142 -0.19 -18.16 -4.57
N SER A 143 0.19 -17.49 -3.47
CA SER A 143 -0.70 -16.56 -2.77
C SER A 143 -0.83 -15.24 -3.53
N VAL A 144 -1.82 -14.43 -3.15
CA VAL A 144 -1.85 -13.01 -3.51
C VAL A 144 -0.60 -12.29 -3.00
N ILE A 145 -0.17 -11.26 -3.74
CA ILE A 145 1.02 -10.44 -3.46
C ILE A 145 0.55 -9.10 -2.90
N ARG A 146 1.15 -8.65 -1.80
CA ARG A 146 0.80 -7.38 -1.15
C ARG A 146 1.39 -6.18 -1.89
N THR A 147 0.67 -5.06 -1.88
CA THR A 147 1.15 -3.80 -2.45
C THR A 147 2.41 -3.30 -1.74
N THR A 148 2.54 -3.53 -0.43
CA THR A 148 3.77 -3.23 0.32
C THR A 148 4.96 -4.09 -0.13
N GLU A 149 4.73 -5.35 -0.51
CA GLU A 149 5.76 -6.24 -1.06
C GLU A 149 6.23 -5.73 -2.43
N VAL A 150 5.30 -5.33 -3.31
CA VAL A 150 5.64 -4.77 -4.63
C VAL A 150 6.46 -3.47 -4.49
N SER A 151 6.15 -2.62 -3.51
CA SER A 151 6.91 -1.40 -3.23
C SER A 151 8.37 -1.65 -2.83
N GLN A 152 8.74 -2.83 -2.34
CA GLN A 152 10.13 -3.13 -2.02
C GLN A 152 11.04 -3.14 -3.26
N LEU A 153 10.47 -3.30 -4.47
CA LEU A 153 11.20 -3.23 -5.73
C LEU A 153 11.84 -1.86 -5.99
N GLU A 154 11.36 -0.79 -5.35
CA GLU A 154 11.95 0.55 -5.44
C GLU A 154 13.40 0.57 -4.95
N GLN A 155 13.78 -0.31 -4.01
CA GLN A 155 15.14 -0.45 -3.49
C GLN A 155 16.18 -0.78 -4.58
N ILE A 156 15.74 -1.35 -5.70
CA ILE A 156 16.58 -1.76 -6.83
C ILE A 156 16.24 -1.01 -8.12
N SER A 157 15.57 0.14 -7.98
CA SER A 157 15.19 1.05 -9.07
C SER A 157 14.31 0.40 -10.16
N LEU A 158 13.52 -0.62 -9.81
CA LEU A 158 12.51 -1.17 -10.72
C LEU A 158 11.20 -0.38 -10.62
N ALA A 159 10.55 -0.16 -11.76
CA ALA A 159 9.27 0.51 -11.81
C ALA A 159 8.18 -0.36 -11.17
N VAL A 160 7.56 0.16 -10.10
CA VAL A 160 6.51 -0.53 -9.33
C VAL A 160 5.19 -0.55 -10.07
N GLN A 161 4.81 0.55 -10.73
CA GLN A 161 3.48 0.70 -11.33
C GLN A 161 3.15 -0.40 -12.36
N PRO A 162 4.03 -0.74 -13.32
CA PRO A 162 3.75 -1.84 -14.26
C PRO A 162 3.53 -3.19 -13.58
N VAL A 163 4.20 -3.45 -12.46
CA VAL A 163 4.00 -4.70 -11.70
C VAL A 163 2.63 -4.70 -11.01
N LEU A 164 2.23 -3.55 -10.42
CA LEU A 164 0.90 -3.39 -9.85
C LEU A 164 -0.20 -3.58 -10.90
N ASP A 165 -0.06 -2.95 -12.07
CA ASP A 165 -1.06 -3.01 -13.15
C ASP A 165 -1.32 -4.47 -13.59
N VAL A 166 -0.25 -5.27 -13.75
CA VAL A 166 -0.37 -6.70 -14.11
C VAL A 166 -1.00 -7.52 -12.99
N LEU A 167 -0.55 -7.35 -11.75
CA LEU A 167 -1.07 -8.13 -10.61
C LEU A 167 -2.53 -7.80 -10.31
N GLU A 168 -2.93 -6.53 -10.45
CA GLU A 168 -4.32 -6.08 -10.32
C GLU A 168 -5.17 -6.69 -11.44
N SER A 169 -4.72 -6.61 -12.69
CA SER A 169 -5.40 -7.20 -13.86
C SER A 169 -5.55 -8.72 -13.75
N ALA A 170 -4.61 -9.41 -13.09
CA ALA A 170 -4.65 -10.84 -12.86
C ALA A 170 -5.45 -11.25 -11.61
N GLY A 171 -5.97 -10.29 -10.83
CA GLY A 171 -6.67 -10.56 -9.56
C GLY A 171 -5.77 -11.12 -8.45
N LEU A 172 -4.46 -10.87 -8.53
CA LEU A 172 -3.42 -11.42 -7.64
C LEU A 172 -2.77 -10.36 -6.73
N LEU A 173 -3.28 -9.12 -6.75
CA LEU A 173 -2.82 -8.02 -5.89
C LEU A 173 -3.69 -7.86 -4.64
N ASP A 174 -3.06 -7.87 -3.48
CA ASP A 174 -3.65 -7.47 -2.20
C ASP A 174 -3.27 -6.02 -1.86
N SER A 175 -4.28 -5.16 -1.74
CA SER A 175 -4.11 -3.73 -1.41
C SER A 175 -3.98 -3.51 0.09
N ASP A 176 -2.85 -3.96 0.64
CA ASP A 176 -2.56 -3.98 2.08
C ASP A 176 -1.98 -2.66 2.64
N ARG A 177 -1.74 -1.64 1.79
CA ARG A 177 -1.26 -0.34 2.26
C ARG A 177 -2.26 0.24 3.28
N LYS A 178 -1.77 0.72 4.43
CA LYS A 178 -2.54 1.68 5.25
C LYS A 178 -3.01 2.77 4.29
N PRO A 179 -4.33 2.93 4.05
CA PRO A 179 -4.80 3.90 3.07
C PRO A 179 -4.14 5.25 3.39
N ALA A 180 -3.57 5.93 2.39
CA ALA A 180 -2.90 7.22 2.57
C ALA A 180 -3.77 8.22 3.35
N LEU A 181 -5.09 8.02 3.28
CA LEU A 181 -6.13 8.67 4.06
C LEU A 181 -6.01 8.48 5.59
N LEU A 182 -5.70 7.28 6.10
CA LEU A 182 -5.51 7.02 7.55
C LEU A 182 -4.29 7.80 8.08
N ALA A 183 -3.15 7.63 7.43
CA ALA A 183 -1.90 8.30 7.84
C ALA A 183 -2.04 9.84 7.73
N TRP A 184 -2.76 10.31 6.72
CA TRP A 184 -3.10 11.73 6.61
C TRP A 184 -3.98 12.20 7.78
N PHE A 185 -5.04 11.47 8.13
CA PHE A 185 -5.93 11.80 9.24
C PHE A 185 -5.18 11.87 10.58
N ASP A 186 -4.28 10.91 10.84
CA ASP A 186 -3.45 10.89 12.04
C ASP A 186 -2.61 12.17 12.19
N ARG A 187 -1.94 12.60 11.10
CA ARG A 187 -1.17 13.84 11.08
C ARG A 187 -2.03 15.09 11.28
N GLN A 188 -3.20 15.14 10.65
CA GLN A 188 -4.09 16.31 10.76
C GLN A 188 -4.66 16.47 12.18
N THR A 189 -4.88 15.37 12.89
CA THR A 189 -5.48 15.39 14.24
C THR A 189 -4.44 15.35 15.35
N GLU A 190 -3.14 15.41 15.02
CA GLU A 190 -2.03 15.25 15.96
C GLU A 190 -2.03 16.25 17.12
N SER A 191 -2.52 17.46 16.89
CA SER A 191 -2.61 18.50 17.92
C SER A 191 -3.87 18.41 18.79
N LEU A 192 -4.83 17.53 18.47
CA LEU A 192 -6.08 17.44 19.22
C LEU A 192 -5.92 16.61 20.50
N PRO A 193 -6.60 16.99 21.60
CA PRO A 193 -6.70 16.19 22.82
C PRO A 193 -7.21 14.78 22.55
N GLY A 194 -6.79 13.80 23.35
CA GLY A 194 -7.09 12.38 23.11
C GLY A 194 -8.57 12.08 22.92
N LEU A 195 -9.42 12.57 23.84
CA LEU A 195 -10.87 12.34 23.77
C LEU A 195 -11.51 12.98 22.53
N MET A 196 -11.18 14.25 22.25
CA MET A 196 -11.65 14.93 21.05
C MET A 196 -11.20 14.22 19.77
N ARG A 197 -9.96 13.73 19.73
CA ARG A 197 -9.44 12.95 18.60
C ARG A 197 -10.23 11.66 18.40
N ASP A 198 -10.54 10.94 19.47
CA ASP A 198 -11.31 9.69 19.40
C ASP A 198 -12.72 9.93 18.85
N GLU A 199 -13.38 11.01 19.30
CA GLU A 199 -14.70 11.41 18.78
C GLU A 199 -14.64 11.75 17.27
N VAL A 200 -13.62 12.50 16.86
CA VAL A 200 -13.38 12.83 15.45
C VAL A 200 -13.02 11.59 14.64
N ARG A 201 -12.28 10.63 15.22
CA ARG A 201 -11.92 9.35 14.59
C ARG A 201 -13.14 8.48 14.33
N VAL A 202 -14.08 8.39 15.26
CA VAL A 202 -15.35 7.69 15.01
C VAL A 202 -16.10 8.32 13.82
N TRP A 203 -16.07 9.65 13.71
CA TRP A 203 -16.65 10.31 12.55
C TRP A 203 -15.94 10.01 11.24
N PHE A 204 -14.62 10.07 11.25
CA PHE A 204 -13.79 9.70 10.10
C PHE A 204 -14.02 8.25 9.65
N ASP A 205 -14.06 7.30 10.58
CA ASP A 205 -14.26 5.88 10.27
C ASP A 205 -15.63 5.62 9.66
N VAL A 206 -16.69 6.27 10.15
CA VAL A 206 -18.03 6.16 9.56
C VAL A 206 -18.09 6.79 8.16
N LEU A 207 -17.37 7.88 7.91
CA LEU A 207 -17.29 8.44 6.56
C LEU A 207 -16.55 7.49 5.60
N ARG A 208 -15.49 6.84 6.07
CA ARG A 208 -14.65 5.93 5.27
C ARG A 208 -15.31 4.58 5.00
N LEU A 209 -15.83 3.93 6.04
CA LEU A 209 -16.36 2.57 5.98
C LEU A 209 -17.88 2.53 5.80
N GLY A 210 -18.55 3.68 5.92
CA GLY A 210 -20.00 3.73 6.03
C GLY A 210 -20.49 3.26 7.39
N SER A 211 -21.81 3.14 7.51
CA SER A 211 -22.45 2.65 8.72
C SER A 211 -23.75 1.95 8.36
N THR A 212 -23.92 0.73 8.87
CA THR A 212 -25.19 -0.02 8.83
C THR A 212 -26.10 0.34 10.02
N THR A 213 -25.54 0.90 11.09
CA THR A 213 -26.29 1.47 12.20
C THR A 213 -26.65 2.94 11.92
N PRO A 214 -27.78 3.45 12.44
CA PRO A 214 -28.15 4.85 12.29
C PRO A 214 -27.04 5.84 12.74
N PRO A 215 -26.73 6.88 11.94
CA PRO A 215 -27.33 7.21 10.66
C PRO A 215 -26.74 6.31 9.57
N ARG A 216 -27.61 5.52 8.92
CA ARG A 216 -27.20 4.62 7.84
C ARG A 216 -26.59 5.43 6.72
N CYS A 217 -25.36 5.09 6.34
CA CYS A 217 -24.66 5.78 5.27
C CYS A 217 -23.73 4.84 4.52
N ARG A 218 -23.62 5.05 3.22
CA ARG A 218 -22.59 4.40 2.39
C ARG A 218 -21.23 5.08 2.63
N PRO A 219 -20.12 4.35 2.42
CA PRO A 219 -18.78 4.93 2.31
C PRO A 219 -18.77 6.19 1.42
N ARG A 220 -17.99 7.19 1.81
CA ARG A 220 -17.78 8.42 1.03
C ARG A 220 -16.50 8.32 0.22
N ALA A 221 -16.48 9.00 -0.92
CA ALA A 221 -15.27 9.14 -1.72
C ALA A 221 -14.19 9.89 -0.92
N GLU A 222 -12.93 9.45 -1.04
CA GLU A 222 -11.79 10.03 -0.31
C GLU A 222 -11.69 11.57 -0.41
N PRO A 223 -11.86 12.21 -1.60
CA PRO A 223 -11.85 13.67 -1.70
C PRO A 223 -12.88 14.35 -0.79
N THR A 224 -14.08 13.76 -0.65
CA THR A 224 -15.13 14.30 0.24
C THR A 224 -14.76 14.16 1.71
N ILE A 225 -14.10 13.05 2.10
CA ILE A 225 -13.63 12.84 3.47
C ILE A 225 -12.58 13.90 3.81
N ARG A 226 -11.58 14.07 2.93
CA ARG A 226 -10.54 15.07 3.08
C ARG A 226 -11.11 16.48 3.20
N LEU A 227 -12.04 16.83 2.32
CA LEU A 227 -12.73 18.12 2.34
C LEU A 227 -13.39 18.39 3.69
N ARG A 228 -14.20 17.44 4.20
CA ARG A 228 -14.93 17.61 5.47
C ARG A 228 -14.01 17.79 6.65
N ILE A 229 -12.97 16.96 6.74
CA ILE A 229 -11.99 17.04 7.84
C ILE A 229 -11.24 18.36 7.75
N ARG A 230 -10.77 18.76 6.56
CA ARG A 230 -10.09 20.06 6.34
C ARG A 230 -10.93 21.25 6.80
N TYR A 231 -12.23 21.26 6.52
CA TYR A 231 -13.11 22.37 6.91
C TYR A 231 -13.57 22.33 8.37
N ALA A 232 -13.55 21.16 9.03
CA ALA A 232 -13.84 21.07 10.46
C ALA A 232 -12.61 21.39 11.32
N LEU A 233 -11.40 21.07 10.84
CA LEU A 233 -10.18 21.07 11.64
C LEU A 233 -9.84 22.42 12.29
N PRO A 234 -9.92 23.58 11.63
CA PRO A 234 -9.60 24.86 12.26
C PRO A 234 -10.49 25.14 13.49
N ALA A 235 -11.78 24.80 13.42
CA ALA A 235 -12.69 24.95 14.56
C ALA A 235 -12.33 24.01 15.71
N LEU A 236 -11.98 22.75 15.40
CA LEU A 236 -11.55 21.77 16.40
C LEU A 236 -10.26 22.20 17.10
N GLN A 237 -9.30 22.72 16.33
CA GLN A 237 -8.03 23.22 16.86
C GLN A 237 -8.20 24.47 17.71
N ALA A 238 -9.08 25.40 17.30
CA ALA A 238 -9.41 26.57 18.09
C ALA A 238 -10.04 26.17 19.44
N TRP A 239 -11.02 25.27 19.44
CA TRP A 239 -11.63 24.80 20.70
C TRP A 239 -10.66 24.05 21.60
N ALA A 240 -9.76 23.26 21.01
CA ALA A 240 -8.68 22.61 21.76
C ALA A 240 -7.72 23.64 22.38
N ALA A 241 -7.40 24.71 21.66
CA ALA A 241 -6.57 25.80 22.16
C ALA A 241 -7.27 26.59 23.28
N ASP A 242 -8.59 26.73 23.22
CA ASP A 242 -9.43 27.32 24.27
C ASP A 242 -9.59 26.39 25.51
N GLY A 243 -8.98 25.20 25.49
CA GLY A 243 -8.93 24.26 26.60
C GLY A 243 -9.98 23.15 26.58
N HIS A 244 -10.81 23.06 25.53
CA HIS A 244 -11.81 22.00 25.43
C HIS A 244 -11.18 20.65 25.11
N THR A 245 -11.54 19.63 25.89
CA THR A 245 -10.96 18.29 25.74
C THR A 245 -11.87 17.31 25.00
N SER A 246 -13.18 17.59 24.98
CA SER A 246 -14.20 16.80 24.28
C SER A 246 -15.21 17.69 23.54
N LEU A 247 -15.73 17.17 22.42
CA LEU A 247 -16.80 17.80 21.64
C LEU A 247 -18.15 17.81 22.37
N ARG A 248 -18.26 17.11 23.50
CA ARG A 248 -19.42 17.20 24.41
C ARG A 248 -19.55 18.57 25.05
N GLU A 249 -18.42 19.27 25.25
CA GLU A 249 -18.36 20.58 25.92
C GLU A 249 -18.83 21.71 24.99
N ILE A 250 -18.82 21.48 23.67
CA ILE A 250 -19.02 22.52 22.67
C ILE A 250 -20.48 22.96 22.60
N THR A 251 -20.67 24.26 22.82
CA THR A 251 -21.98 24.92 22.83
C THR A 251 -22.40 25.42 21.45
N ARG A 252 -23.67 25.78 21.32
CA ARG A 252 -24.21 26.36 20.07
C ARG A 252 -23.52 27.68 19.71
N ASP A 253 -23.18 28.51 20.69
CA ASP A 253 -22.58 29.82 20.43
C ASP A 253 -21.12 29.67 20.00
N GLN A 254 -20.38 28.73 20.58
CA GLN A 254 -19.04 28.38 20.10
C GLN A 254 -19.04 27.88 18.65
N VAL A 255 -20.06 27.12 18.25
CA VAL A 255 -20.23 26.74 16.84
C VAL A 255 -20.52 27.96 15.96
N LYS A 256 -21.31 28.94 16.42
CA LYS A 256 -21.55 30.17 15.64
C LYS A 256 -20.26 31.00 15.49
N THR A 257 -19.48 31.15 16.56
CA THR A 257 -18.20 31.88 16.55
C THR A 257 -17.20 31.23 15.60
N ALA A 258 -17.20 29.90 15.50
CA ALA A 258 -16.33 29.17 14.59
C ALA A 258 -16.76 29.24 13.11
N LEU A 259 -17.96 29.73 12.78
CA LEU A 259 -18.43 29.81 11.41
C LEU A 259 -18.02 31.14 10.76
N PRO A 260 -17.39 31.12 9.57
CA PRO A 260 -17.14 32.32 8.78
C PRO A 260 -18.43 33.11 8.52
N ASP A 261 -18.35 34.43 8.36
CA ASP A 261 -19.53 35.29 8.27
C ASP A 261 -20.43 34.97 7.07
N GLN A 262 -19.86 34.78 5.87
CA GLN A 262 -20.59 34.52 4.62
C GLN A 262 -19.82 33.62 3.64
N GLY A 263 -20.47 33.29 2.52
CA GLY A 263 -19.85 32.62 1.36
C GLY A 263 -19.78 31.10 1.42
N SER A 264 -19.04 30.53 0.46
CA SER A 264 -18.87 29.08 0.30
C SER A 264 -18.22 28.43 1.52
N ASP A 265 -17.26 29.10 2.15
CA ASP A 265 -16.56 28.57 3.31
C ASP A 265 -17.48 28.40 4.51
N ARG A 266 -18.37 29.36 4.79
CA ARG A 266 -19.41 29.22 5.83
C ARG A 266 -20.25 27.96 5.61
N SER A 267 -20.63 27.71 4.36
CA SER A 267 -21.40 26.52 4.00
C SER A 267 -20.59 25.23 4.18
N LEU A 268 -19.33 25.20 3.75
CA LEU A 268 -18.49 24.01 3.83
C LEU A 268 -18.12 23.66 5.28
N VAL A 269 -17.71 24.64 6.09
CA VAL A 269 -17.48 24.49 7.54
C VAL A 269 -18.77 24.03 8.21
N GLY A 270 -19.89 24.71 7.94
CA GLY A 270 -21.18 24.38 8.52
C GLY A 270 -21.68 22.97 8.17
N GLN A 271 -21.47 22.51 6.93
CA GLN A 271 -21.80 21.15 6.51
C GLN A 271 -20.90 20.11 7.17
N ALA A 272 -19.60 20.39 7.32
CA ALA A 272 -18.66 19.52 8.00
C ALA A 272 -19.04 19.34 9.47
N LEU A 273 -19.23 20.44 10.21
CA LEU A 273 -19.63 20.43 11.62
C LEU A 273 -21.00 19.76 11.82
N ARG A 274 -21.99 20.07 10.97
CA ARG A 274 -23.30 19.40 11.04
C ARG A 274 -23.18 17.90 10.81
N SER A 275 -22.30 17.47 9.89
CA SER A 275 -22.07 16.04 9.68
C SER A 275 -21.42 15.37 10.90
N LEU A 276 -20.46 16.03 11.54
CA LEU A 276 -19.77 15.56 12.73
C LEU A 276 -20.74 15.42 13.91
N PHE A 277 -21.35 16.52 14.35
CA PHE A 277 -22.22 16.51 15.53
C PHE A 277 -23.50 15.68 15.35
N ARG A 278 -24.05 15.59 14.13
CA ARG A 278 -25.17 14.68 13.86
C ARG A 278 -24.78 13.22 14.07
N LEU A 279 -23.57 12.83 13.66
CA LEU A 279 -23.10 11.48 13.87
C LEU A 279 -22.80 11.22 15.35
N LEU A 280 -22.10 12.13 16.02
CA LEU A 280 -21.79 11.99 17.45
C LEU A 280 -23.07 11.85 18.28
N LYS A 281 -24.11 12.62 17.96
CA LYS A 281 -25.41 12.52 18.63
C LYS A 281 -26.06 11.15 18.39
N ALA A 282 -26.03 10.67 17.15
CA ALA A 282 -26.59 9.36 16.79
C ALA A 282 -25.84 8.19 17.45
N ARG A 283 -24.52 8.31 17.61
CA ARG A 283 -23.67 7.37 18.35
C ARG A 283 -23.70 7.56 19.87
N ARG A 284 -24.57 8.44 20.38
CA ARG A 284 -24.73 8.77 21.80
C ARG A 284 -23.45 9.26 22.48
N MET A 285 -22.52 9.83 21.70
CA MET A 285 -21.31 10.48 22.21
C MET A 285 -21.58 11.91 22.67
N ILE A 286 -22.66 12.55 22.25
CA ILE A 286 -23.08 13.86 22.77
C ILE A 286 -24.57 13.84 23.13
N PHE A 287 -24.95 14.68 24.10
CA PHE A 287 -26.34 14.80 24.54
C PHE A 287 -27.16 15.71 23.62
N THR A 288 -26.60 16.83 23.18
CA THR A 288 -27.29 17.80 22.32
C THR A 288 -26.46 18.05 21.08
N ASN A 289 -27.11 18.20 19.92
CA ASN A 289 -26.40 18.60 18.71
C ASN A 289 -26.31 20.14 18.66
N PRO A 290 -25.13 20.76 18.87
CA PRO A 290 -24.99 22.23 18.91
C PRO A 290 -25.20 22.88 17.54
N THR A 291 -25.19 22.10 16.44
CA THR A 291 -25.42 22.61 15.08
C THR A 291 -26.89 22.74 14.71
N THR A 292 -27.80 22.33 15.60
CA THR A 292 -29.25 22.38 15.35
C THR A 292 -29.72 23.83 15.20
N HIS A 293 -30.60 24.08 14.23
CA HIS A 293 -31.11 25.42 13.91
C HIS A 293 -30.05 26.47 13.54
N ILE A 294 -28.82 26.08 13.19
CA ILE A 294 -27.82 27.01 12.63
C ILE A 294 -27.94 27.03 11.11
N ARG A 295 -28.14 28.22 10.53
CA ARG A 295 -28.14 28.43 9.08
C ARG A 295 -26.70 28.52 8.57
N THR A 296 -26.33 27.60 7.69
CA THR A 296 -24.96 27.46 7.15
C THR A 296 -24.82 28.02 5.73
N GLY A 297 -25.91 28.39 5.07
CA GLY A 297 -25.88 28.85 3.68
C GLY A 297 -25.71 27.71 2.67
N ARG A 298 -25.52 28.08 1.40
CA ARG A 298 -25.22 27.18 0.28
C ARG A 298 -23.87 27.58 -0.33
N PRO A 299 -23.07 26.62 -0.84
CA PRO A 299 -21.87 26.95 -1.57
C PRO A 299 -22.24 27.74 -2.83
N GLU A 300 -21.40 28.70 -3.20
CA GLU A 300 -21.55 29.39 -4.46
C GLU A 300 -21.22 28.44 -5.61
N THR A 301 -22.21 28.17 -6.47
CA THR A 301 -22.09 27.30 -7.64
C THR A 301 -22.05 28.16 -8.90
N ARG A 302 -21.08 29.08 -8.99
CA ARG A 302 -20.83 29.76 -10.27
C ARG A 302 -20.21 28.75 -11.23
N THR A 303 -20.96 28.38 -12.26
CA THR A 303 -20.39 27.67 -13.40
C THR A 303 -19.46 28.62 -14.14
N PRO A 304 -18.18 28.28 -14.34
CA PRO A 304 -17.28 29.14 -15.09
C PRO A 304 -17.83 29.31 -16.51
N MET A 305 -18.00 30.56 -16.93
CA MET A 305 -18.39 30.86 -18.31
C MET A 305 -17.25 30.42 -19.25
N PRO A 306 -17.55 29.86 -20.43
CA PRO A 306 -16.51 29.48 -21.38
C PRO A 306 -15.62 30.69 -21.70
N LEU A 307 -14.31 30.48 -21.59
CA LEU A 307 -13.31 31.50 -21.82
C LEU A 307 -13.34 31.94 -23.30
N ARG A 308 -13.66 33.20 -23.55
CA ARG A 308 -13.60 33.78 -24.90
C ARG A 308 -12.15 34.13 -25.23
N VAL A 309 -11.45 33.24 -25.94
CA VAL A 309 -10.02 33.39 -26.30
C VAL A 309 -9.75 34.73 -27.01
N ALA A 310 -10.65 35.18 -27.89
CA ALA A 310 -10.51 36.48 -28.56
C ALA A 310 -10.55 37.68 -27.60
N ALA A 311 -11.38 37.62 -26.54
CA ALA A 311 -11.43 38.68 -25.53
C ALA A 311 -10.16 38.68 -24.66
N LEU A 312 -9.56 37.51 -24.45
CA LEU A 312 -8.28 37.38 -23.75
C LEU A 312 -7.12 37.95 -24.56
N GLN A 313 -7.09 37.68 -25.88
CA GLN A 313 -6.15 38.30 -26.82
C GLN A 313 -6.26 39.83 -26.83
N GLN A 314 -7.48 40.37 -26.88
CA GLN A 314 -7.71 41.81 -26.82
C GLN A 314 -7.25 42.42 -25.49
N ALA A 315 -7.53 41.75 -24.37
CA ALA A 315 -7.11 42.19 -23.05
C ALA A 315 -5.58 42.20 -22.88
N LEU A 316 -4.85 41.26 -23.49
CA LEU A 316 -3.38 41.23 -23.51
C LEU A 316 -2.73 42.32 -24.36
N ASN A 317 -3.43 42.76 -25.40
CA ASN A 317 -3.01 43.88 -26.25
C ASN A 317 -3.50 45.23 -25.71
N SER A 318 -4.14 45.26 -24.56
CA SER A 318 -4.57 46.50 -23.90
C SER A 318 -3.36 47.31 -23.44
N ASN A 319 -3.45 48.63 -23.54
CA ASN A 319 -2.46 49.53 -22.97
C ASN A 319 -2.55 49.61 -21.44
N ASP A 320 -3.60 49.02 -20.84
CA ASP A 320 -3.71 48.84 -19.40
C ASP A 320 -2.89 47.61 -18.97
N ALA A 321 -1.76 47.87 -18.31
CA ALA A 321 -0.85 46.85 -17.81
C ALA A 321 -1.54 45.88 -16.83
N ALA A 322 -2.52 46.34 -16.03
CA ALA A 322 -3.24 45.46 -15.11
C ALA A 322 -4.12 44.46 -15.88
N GLN A 323 -4.82 44.93 -16.90
CA GLN A 323 -5.64 44.09 -17.76
C GLN A 323 -4.80 43.06 -18.54
N ALA A 324 -3.64 43.48 -19.06
CA ALA A 324 -2.74 42.59 -19.79
C ALA A 324 -2.12 41.51 -18.89
N VAL A 325 -1.75 41.86 -17.65
CA VAL A 325 -1.23 40.90 -16.66
C VAL A 325 -2.32 39.92 -16.20
N ILE A 326 -3.55 40.39 -15.95
CA ILE A 326 -4.69 39.50 -15.60
C ILE A 326 -4.94 38.51 -16.74
N ALA A 327 -4.90 38.97 -17.99
CA ALA A 327 -5.07 38.10 -19.14
C ALA A 327 -3.91 37.10 -19.33
N ALA A 328 -2.66 37.51 -19.03
CA ALA A 328 -1.52 36.61 -18.99
C ALA A 328 -1.62 35.55 -17.87
N SER A 329 -2.24 35.88 -16.73
CA SER A 329 -2.39 34.92 -15.62
C SER A 329 -3.23 33.69 -15.99
N ALA A 330 -4.14 33.84 -16.97
CA ALA A 330 -5.00 32.75 -17.44
C ALA A 330 -4.24 31.60 -18.11
N THR A 331 -2.98 31.80 -18.54
CA THR A 331 -2.12 30.72 -19.06
C THR A 331 -1.24 30.07 -18.01
N GLY A 332 -1.33 30.51 -16.74
CA GLY A 332 -0.50 30.04 -15.64
C GLY A 332 0.94 30.56 -15.66
N GLY A 333 1.22 31.63 -16.43
CA GLY A 333 2.56 32.22 -16.53
C GLY A 333 3.55 31.43 -17.39
N ASP A 334 3.09 30.41 -18.12
CA ASP A 334 3.91 29.63 -19.04
C ASP A 334 4.23 30.46 -20.30
N VAL A 335 5.51 30.81 -20.44
CA VAL A 335 6.05 31.61 -21.55
C VAL A 335 5.72 30.97 -22.91
N ARG A 336 5.76 29.64 -23.01
CA ARG A 336 5.50 28.94 -24.27
C ARG A 336 4.02 28.99 -24.63
N ARG A 337 3.14 28.77 -23.64
CA ARG A 337 1.68 28.94 -23.83
C ARG A 337 1.29 30.38 -24.15
N LEU A 338 2.00 31.37 -23.61
CA LEU A 338 1.79 32.78 -23.96
C LEU A 338 2.14 33.03 -25.44
N CYS A 339 3.26 32.52 -25.92
CA CYS A 339 3.63 32.61 -27.33
C CYS A 339 2.62 31.88 -28.23
N ASP A 340 2.25 30.64 -27.88
CA ASP A 340 1.40 29.77 -28.70
C ASP A 340 -0.06 30.29 -28.77
N LEU A 341 -0.59 30.85 -27.68
CA LEU A 341 -1.99 31.29 -27.60
C LEU A 341 -2.20 32.72 -28.13
N PHE A 342 -1.16 33.56 -28.07
CA PHE A 342 -1.28 35.00 -28.35
C PHE A 342 -0.38 35.52 -29.46
N GLY A 343 0.53 34.71 -30.01
CA GLY A 343 1.40 35.11 -31.12
C GLY A 343 2.41 36.21 -30.77
N ILE A 344 2.71 36.38 -29.48
CA ILE A 344 3.68 37.37 -28.98
C ILE A 344 5.10 36.79 -28.96
N SER A 345 6.11 37.66 -29.00
CA SER A 345 7.51 37.22 -28.94
C SER A 345 7.88 36.70 -27.55
N VAL A 346 8.88 35.81 -27.48
CA VAL A 346 9.42 35.25 -26.22
C VAL A 346 9.80 36.38 -25.24
N LYS A 347 10.47 37.43 -25.74
CA LYS A 347 10.87 38.61 -24.94
C LYS A 347 9.68 39.43 -24.40
N ALA A 348 8.53 39.40 -25.08
CA ALA A 348 7.30 40.00 -24.58
C ALA A 348 6.62 39.09 -23.54
N ALA A 349 6.58 37.78 -23.79
CA ALA A 349 6.04 36.79 -22.88
C ALA A 349 6.80 36.72 -21.54
N GLU A 350 8.13 36.83 -21.56
CA GLU A 350 8.97 36.89 -20.35
C GLU A 350 8.63 38.09 -19.45
N ARG A 351 8.28 39.25 -20.02
CA ARG A 351 7.89 40.43 -19.24
C ARG A 351 6.59 40.21 -18.47
N TYR A 352 5.62 39.53 -19.08
CA TYR A 352 4.37 39.17 -18.41
C TYR A 352 4.58 38.08 -17.35
N ALA A 353 5.39 37.04 -17.65
CA ALA A 353 5.72 35.99 -16.69
C ALA A 353 6.45 36.56 -15.45
N HIS A 354 7.38 37.49 -15.64
CA HIS A 354 8.07 38.18 -14.55
C HIS A 354 7.12 39.06 -13.71
N ALA A 355 6.19 39.78 -14.35
CA ALA A 355 5.19 40.59 -13.65
C ALA A 355 4.25 39.72 -12.78
N LEU A 356 3.90 38.52 -13.24
CA LEU A 356 3.10 37.56 -12.48
C LEU A 356 3.86 36.98 -11.26
N GLY A 357 5.19 36.89 -11.32
CA GLY A 357 6.04 36.45 -10.21
C GLY A 357 6.34 37.53 -9.17
N HIS A 358 5.84 38.76 -9.35
CA HIS A 358 6.10 39.86 -8.42
C HIS A 358 5.40 39.61 -7.06
N PRO A 359 6.07 39.83 -5.91
CA PRO A 359 5.55 39.47 -4.58
C PRO A 359 4.22 40.15 -4.21
N LYS A 360 3.94 41.33 -4.78
CA LYS A 360 2.63 42.01 -4.62
C LYS A 360 1.49 41.35 -5.40
N VAL A 361 1.78 40.55 -6.43
CA VAL A 361 0.81 39.85 -7.29
C VAL A 361 0.58 38.42 -6.81
N THR A 362 1.62 37.74 -6.31
CA THR A 362 1.55 36.37 -5.78
C THR A 362 0.98 36.27 -4.36
N GLY A 363 0.66 37.40 -3.72
CA GLY A 363 0.13 37.44 -2.35
C GLY A 363 1.12 37.00 -1.27
N THR A 364 2.39 36.80 -1.60
CA THR A 364 3.44 36.51 -0.62
C THR A 364 3.91 37.82 0.01
N SER A 365 3.15 38.33 0.98
CA SER A 365 3.64 39.34 1.90
C SER A 365 4.85 38.77 2.64
N HIS A 366 6.06 39.24 2.29
CA HIS A 366 7.19 39.15 3.21
C HIS A 366 6.85 40.03 4.42
N THR A 367 6.34 39.41 5.48
CA THR A 367 6.44 39.97 6.83
C THR A 367 7.92 40.11 7.15
N ASN A 368 8.40 41.35 7.12
CA ASN A 368 9.73 41.72 7.56
C ASN A 368 9.84 41.42 9.07
N PRO A 369 10.79 40.60 9.56
CA PRO A 369 10.89 40.27 10.99
C PRO A 369 11.36 41.44 11.90
N ALA A 370 11.42 42.67 11.41
CA ALA A 370 12.05 43.79 12.11
C ALA A 370 11.08 44.80 12.78
N GLU A 371 9.77 44.56 12.79
CA GLU A 371 8.78 45.51 13.36
C GLU A 371 7.92 44.96 14.51
N VAL A 372 8.42 43.95 15.24
CA VAL A 372 7.85 43.57 16.55
C VAL A 372 8.91 43.77 17.62
N CYS A 373 9.18 45.04 17.92
CA CYS A 373 9.75 45.51 19.18
C CYS A 373 9.67 47.04 19.21
N ARG A 374 8.50 47.56 19.57
CA ARG A 374 8.31 48.79 20.36
C ARG A 374 7.01 48.70 21.13
#